data_AF-A0A1J5TJ09-F1
#
_entry.id   AF-A0A1J5TJ09-F1
#
_cell.length_a   1.000
_cell.length_b   1.000
_cell.length_c   1.000
_cell.angle_alpha   90.00
_cell.angle_beta   90.00
_cell.angle_gamma   90.00
#
_symmetry.space_group_name_H-M   'P 1'
#
loop_
_entity.id
_entity.type
_entity.pdbx_description
1 polymer ?
#
loop_
_entity_poly.entity_id
_entity_poly.type
_entity_poly.pdbx_seq_one_letter_code
_entity_poly.pdbx_strand_id
1 'polypeptide(L)'
;MADKVSFTDFGTKRKVRKIKRKRSGKSDSSVKRERNSIDTSLARSSSETSVPNFDEFKFPFIEISVSQLTPSLRDSWCEMEVSLHNVGNGSARSINVSFDNLETRGKTMVDELKVDSEILLNFEAKSSSRESVITRMDVFYHTIEGDTFSIVRRDWFPNTNENETVFRNEVPPGEEDKANLYNRKEVMSDDFHIICRKCDARSPANFRICGKCGSRLQKRTDRAQNWGSNLKETTGVQDNREILMQKLRKLGELKDKGMLSDDEFSAAKSKLLK
;
A
#
# COMPACT_ATOMS: atom_id res chain seq x y z
N MET A 1 -21.51 8.37 -42.31
CA MET A 1 -20.08 8.16 -42.60
C MET A 1 -19.30 9.39 -42.14
N ALA A 2 -18.12 9.13 -41.58
CA ALA A 2 -16.97 10.02 -41.29
C ALA A 2 -17.12 11.57 -41.36
N ASP A 3 -16.73 12.18 -40.24
CA ASP A 3 -15.77 13.28 -40.11
C ASP A 3 -15.93 14.61 -40.87
N LYS A 4 -15.92 15.69 -40.07
CA LYS A 4 -14.70 16.51 -39.96
C LYS A 4 -14.60 17.26 -38.62
N VAL A 5 -13.49 17.03 -37.94
CA VAL A 5 -13.09 17.70 -36.70
C VAL A 5 -12.48 19.07 -37.03
N SER A 6 -12.78 20.09 -36.21
CA SER A 6 -11.86 21.22 -36.02
C SER A 6 -11.94 21.74 -34.58
N PHE A 7 -11.06 21.21 -33.72
CA PHE A 7 -10.75 21.83 -32.43
C PHE A 7 -9.84 23.03 -32.69
N THR A 8 -10.34 24.24 -32.42
CA THR A 8 -9.56 25.48 -32.53
C THR A 8 -8.78 25.79 -31.24
N ASP A 9 -7.53 26.20 -31.45
CA ASP A 9 -6.72 27.09 -30.60
C ASP A 9 -6.48 26.75 -29.11
N PHE A 10 -5.43 25.97 -28.87
CA PHE A 10 -4.68 26.00 -27.61
C PHE A 10 -3.86 27.31 -27.47
N GLY A 11 -4.54 28.37 -27.04
CA GLY A 11 -3.93 29.65 -26.66
C GLY A 11 -2.87 29.51 -25.55
N THR A 12 -1.71 30.14 -25.77
CA THR A 12 -0.51 29.98 -24.90
C THR A 12 -0.63 30.60 -23.49
N LYS A 13 0.15 30.05 -22.55
CA LYS A 13 0.52 30.56 -21.19
C LYS A 13 -0.45 30.31 -20.03
N ARG A 14 -0.25 29.21 -19.28
CA ARG A 14 -0.62 29.14 -17.84
C ARG A 14 0.48 29.74 -16.96
N LYS A 15 0.11 30.73 -16.12
CA LYS A 15 1.02 31.50 -15.25
C LYS A 15 1.48 30.66 -14.04
N VAL A 16 2.77 30.37 -13.94
CA VAL A 16 3.38 29.81 -12.71
C VAL A 16 3.54 30.94 -11.67
N ARG A 17 2.76 30.90 -10.58
CA ARG A 17 2.96 31.82 -9.44
C ARG A 17 4.20 31.39 -8.63
N LYS A 18 5.33 32.09 -8.79
CA LYS A 18 6.48 31.96 -7.88
C LYS A 18 6.16 32.63 -6.53
N ILE A 19 5.92 31.84 -5.49
CA ILE A 19 5.85 32.33 -4.11
C ILE A 19 7.28 32.67 -3.64
N LYS A 20 7.56 33.97 -3.41
CA LYS A 20 8.81 34.40 -2.76
C LYS A 20 8.68 34.19 -1.24
N ARG A 21 9.42 33.22 -0.67
CA ARG A 21 9.62 33.16 0.78
C ARG A 21 10.44 34.38 1.23
N LYS A 22 9.86 35.27 2.04
CA LYS A 22 10.63 36.27 2.80
C LYS A 22 11.50 35.54 3.82
N ARG A 23 12.80 35.82 3.83
CA ARG A 23 13.65 35.58 5.02
C ARG A 23 13.48 36.78 5.94
N SER A 24 12.91 36.60 7.12
CA SER A 24 13.07 37.55 8.23
C SER A 24 14.50 37.46 8.75
N GLY A 25 15.11 38.61 9.04
CA GLY A 25 16.48 38.69 9.56
C GLY A 25 16.56 38.40 11.05
N LYS A 26 17.78 38.12 11.52
CA LYS A 26 18.12 38.08 12.95
C LYS A 26 18.12 39.51 13.54
N SER A 27 17.73 39.62 14.80
CA SER A 27 18.27 40.61 15.74
C SER A 27 18.12 40.09 17.17
N ASP A 28 19.22 40.05 17.91
CA ASP A 28 19.30 39.56 19.29
C ASP A 28 18.65 40.55 20.30
N SER A 29 18.25 40.06 21.49
CA SER A 29 18.90 40.43 22.77
C SER A 29 18.10 40.13 24.06
N SER A 30 18.86 39.85 25.13
CA SER A 30 18.56 40.06 26.57
C SER A 30 17.30 39.46 27.22
N VAL A 31 17.48 38.27 27.79
CA VAL A 31 17.43 37.99 29.25
C VAL A 31 16.80 39.05 30.18
N LYS A 32 15.78 38.65 30.94
CA LYS A 32 15.67 38.92 32.39
C LYS A 32 14.90 37.81 33.11
N ARG A 33 15.40 37.38 34.28
CA ARG A 33 14.77 36.46 35.25
C ARG A 33 14.30 37.27 36.45
N GLU A 34 13.18 36.91 37.07
CA GLU A 34 12.96 37.17 38.50
C GLU A 34 11.94 36.20 39.14
N ARG A 35 11.83 36.24 40.48
CA ARG A 35 11.14 35.27 41.37
C ARG A 35 10.32 36.04 42.43
N ASN A 36 9.42 35.45 43.23
CA ASN A 36 9.01 34.04 43.42
C ASN A 36 7.53 33.89 42.94
N SER A 37 6.52 33.23 43.56
CA SER A 37 6.35 32.43 44.79
C SER A 37 5.21 31.41 44.62
N ILE A 38 5.23 30.36 45.43
CA ILE A 38 4.25 29.27 45.48
C ILE A 38 2.98 29.75 46.19
N ASP A 39 1.79 29.43 45.65
CA ASP A 39 0.70 28.95 46.50
C ASP A 39 -0.32 28.07 45.76
N THR A 40 -1.10 27.29 46.52
CA THR A 40 -1.75 26.06 46.04
C THR A 40 -3.28 26.18 46.00
N SER A 41 -3.92 25.97 44.84
CA SER A 41 -5.35 25.65 44.78
C SER A 41 -5.74 24.89 43.50
N LEU A 42 -6.86 24.15 43.57
CA LEU A 42 -7.22 23.12 42.60
C LEU A 42 -7.92 23.69 41.35
N ALA A 43 -7.34 23.45 40.18
CA ALA A 43 -8.08 23.16 38.94
C ALA A 43 -7.13 22.48 37.95
N ARG A 44 -7.37 21.21 37.61
CA ARG A 44 -6.59 20.51 36.57
C ARG A 44 -7.17 20.85 35.19
N SER A 45 -7.03 22.12 34.82
CA SER A 45 -7.45 22.66 33.53
C SER A 45 -6.69 22.03 32.37
N SER A 46 -7.37 22.04 31.22
CA SER A 46 -6.88 21.80 29.88
C SER A 46 -5.35 21.93 29.70
N SER A 47 -4.68 20.80 29.49
CA SER A 47 -3.41 20.79 28.78
C SER A 47 -3.69 20.93 27.28
N GLU A 48 -4.04 22.16 26.88
CA GLU A 48 -3.96 22.62 25.50
C GLU A 48 -2.49 22.53 25.06
N THR A 49 -2.10 21.33 24.65
CA THR A 49 -0.92 21.15 23.83
C THR A 49 -1.24 21.86 22.53
N SER A 50 -0.68 23.06 22.35
CA SER A 50 -0.86 23.87 21.15
C SER A 50 -0.17 23.19 19.98
N VAL A 51 -0.87 22.22 19.40
CA VAL A 51 -0.52 21.60 18.12
C VAL A 51 -0.38 22.75 17.12
N PRO A 52 0.73 22.85 16.37
CA PRO A 52 0.83 23.86 15.33
C PRO A 52 -0.33 23.64 14.34
N ASN A 53 -1.05 24.71 14.00
CA ASN A 53 -2.04 24.72 12.92
C ASN A 53 -1.35 24.39 11.58
N PHE A 54 -1.18 23.09 11.33
CA PHE A 54 -1.50 22.54 10.02
C PHE A 54 -2.99 22.77 9.81
N ASP A 55 -3.39 23.20 8.61
CA ASP A 55 -4.80 23.14 8.23
C ASP A 55 -5.25 21.69 8.47
N GLU A 56 -6.27 21.52 9.33
CA GLU A 56 -6.61 20.23 9.92
C GLU A 56 -7.03 19.26 8.81
N PHE A 57 -6.15 18.31 8.48
CA PHE A 57 -6.32 17.43 7.33
C PHE A 57 -7.64 16.65 7.46
N LYS A 58 -8.47 16.75 6.41
CA LYS A 58 -9.84 16.26 6.42
C LYS A 58 -9.94 14.91 5.73
N PHE A 59 -9.96 13.85 6.54
CA PHE A 59 -10.10 12.48 6.09
C PHE A 59 -11.55 12.00 6.26
N PRO A 60 -12.23 11.55 5.18
CA PRO A 60 -13.44 10.77 5.32
C PRO A 60 -13.11 9.40 5.92
N PHE A 61 -14.04 8.88 6.73
CA PHE A 61 -13.97 7.52 7.25
C PHE A 61 -15.36 6.92 7.15
N ILE A 62 -15.54 6.01 6.19
CA ILE A 62 -16.84 5.41 5.90
C ILE A 62 -16.95 4.09 6.67
N GLU A 63 -17.87 4.04 7.62
CA GLU A 63 -18.40 2.80 8.16
C GLU A 63 -19.45 2.24 7.20
N ILE A 64 -19.44 0.91 7.05
CA ILE A 64 -20.25 0.20 6.06
C ILE A 64 -20.90 -0.98 6.77
N SER A 65 -22.22 -1.09 6.65
CA SER A 65 -22.95 -2.30 7.01
C SER A 65 -23.83 -2.75 5.84
N VAL A 66 -23.92 -4.07 5.63
CA VAL A 66 -24.69 -4.68 4.54
C VAL A 66 -25.68 -5.66 5.14
N SER A 67 -26.97 -5.43 4.91
CA SER A 67 -28.07 -6.33 5.25
C SER A 67 -28.57 -7.01 3.98
N GLN A 68 -28.88 -8.31 4.10
CA GLN A 68 -29.45 -9.09 3.02
C GLN A 68 -30.94 -9.30 3.29
N LEU A 69 -31.82 -8.76 2.45
CA LEU A 69 -33.27 -8.77 2.67
C LEU A 69 -33.92 -10.09 2.22
N THR A 70 -33.38 -10.73 1.18
CA THR A 70 -33.86 -12.01 0.66
C THR A 70 -32.73 -13.04 0.53
N PRO A 71 -32.98 -14.35 0.70
CA PRO A 71 -31.94 -15.37 0.57
C PRO A 71 -31.40 -15.43 -0.86
N SER A 72 -30.09 -15.59 -1.01
CA SER A 72 -29.45 -15.60 -2.32
C SER A 72 -29.49 -17.01 -2.93
N LEU A 73 -30.63 -17.35 -3.54
CA LEU A 73 -30.78 -18.62 -4.24
C LEU A 73 -30.03 -18.60 -5.58
N ARG A 74 -29.80 -19.80 -6.13
CA ARG A 74 -29.11 -19.94 -7.41
C ARG A 74 -29.90 -19.26 -8.53
N ASP A 75 -29.21 -18.45 -9.32
CA ASP A 75 -29.75 -17.74 -10.48
C ASP A 75 -30.91 -16.76 -10.17
N SER A 76 -31.20 -16.47 -8.89
CA SER A 76 -32.18 -15.46 -8.48
C SER A 76 -31.53 -14.12 -8.10
N TRP A 77 -32.28 -13.03 -8.26
CA TRP A 77 -31.92 -11.73 -7.71
C TRP A 77 -32.21 -11.70 -6.21
N CYS A 78 -31.21 -11.29 -5.44
CA CYS A 78 -31.20 -11.13 -3.99
C CYS A 78 -31.16 -9.63 -3.68
N GLU A 79 -32.07 -9.13 -2.87
CA GLU A 79 -32.11 -7.73 -2.46
C GLU A 79 -31.13 -7.49 -1.30
N MET A 80 -30.28 -6.46 -1.45
CA MET A 80 -29.31 -6.04 -0.46
C MET A 80 -29.48 -4.55 -0.17
N GLU A 81 -29.34 -4.21 1.11
CA GLU A 81 -29.31 -2.83 1.60
C GLU A 81 -27.94 -2.56 2.21
N VAL A 82 -27.33 -1.43 1.84
CA VAL A 82 -26.02 -1.00 2.33
C VAL A 82 -26.16 0.36 2.98
N SER A 83 -25.91 0.42 4.29
CA SER A 83 -25.69 1.68 5.00
C SER A 83 -24.23 2.12 4.84
N LEU A 84 -24.05 3.36 4.40
CA LEU A 84 -22.79 4.07 4.34
C LEU A 84 -22.86 5.26 5.30
N HIS A 85 -22.06 5.25 6.36
CA HIS A 85 -22.02 6.31 7.38
C HIS A 85 -20.62 6.92 7.48
N ASN A 86 -20.51 8.25 7.32
CA ASN A 86 -19.20 8.93 7.36
C ASN A 86 -18.92 9.53 8.74
N VAL A 87 -18.11 8.81 9.54
CA VAL A 87 -17.62 9.21 10.88
C VAL A 87 -16.32 10.04 10.78
N GLY A 88 -15.82 10.30 9.58
CA GLY A 88 -14.61 11.07 9.36
C GLY A 88 -14.81 12.59 9.45
N ASN A 89 -13.72 13.33 9.69
CA ASN A 89 -13.74 14.80 9.71
C ASN A 89 -13.73 15.45 8.31
N GLY A 90 -13.73 14.64 7.24
CA GLY A 90 -13.77 15.06 5.83
C GLY A 90 -14.95 14.51 5.04
N SER A 91 -15.33 15.24 3.97
CA SER A 91 -16.34 14.77 3.00
C SER A 91 -15.75 13.67 2.12
N ALA A 92 -16.47 12.57 1.93
CA ALA A 92 -16.14 11.53 0.97
C ALA A 92 -16.76 11.86 -0.40
N ARG A 93 -16.06 11.54 -1.49
CA ARG A 93 -16.53 11.74 -2.86
C ARG A 93 -16.36 10.50 -3.71
N SER A 94 -17.23 10.38 -4.72
CA SER A 94 -17.24 9.31 -5.72
C SER A 94 -17.14 7.93 -5.10
N ILE A 95 -17.99 7.67 -4.10
CA ILE A 95 -18.05 6.38 -3.42
C ILE A 95 -18.65 5.38 -4.40
N ASN A 96 -17.99 4.23 -4.58
CA ASN A 96 -18.42 3.17 -5.48
C ASN A 96 -18.31 1.82 -4.76
N VAL A 97 -19.42 1.10 -4.67
CA VAL A 97 -19.53 -0.26 -4.14
C VAL A 97 -19.50 -1.24 -5.31
N SER A 98 -18.55 -2.17 -5.32
CA SER A 98 -18.38 -3.15 -6.38
C SER A 98 -18.17 -4.56 -5.85
N PHE A 99 -18.49 -5.55 -6.68
CA PHE A 99 -18.42 -6.97 -6.36
C PHE A 99 -17.68 -7.72 -7.48
N ASP A 100 -16.94 -8.76 -7.12
CA ASP A 100 -16.11 -9.53 -8.05
C ASP A 100 -16.93 -10.62 -8.78
N ASN A 101 -17.63 -11.46 -8.01
CA ASN A 101 -18.32 -12.67 -8.51
C ASN A 101 -19.87 -12.54 -8.56
N LEU A 102 -20.43 -11.34 -8.40
CA LEU A 102 -21.88 -11.08 -8.40
C LEU A 102 -22.27 -10.13 -9.52
N GLU A 103 -23.37 -10.44 -10.23
CA GLU A 103 -24.04 -9.47 -11.09
C GLU A 103 -24.86 -8.51 -10.23
N THR A 104 -24.75 -7.19 -10.42
CA THR A 104 -25.49 -6.19 -9.61
C THR A 104 -26.42 -5.32 -10.46
N ARG A 105 -27.57 -4.94 -9.89
CA ARG A 105 -28.53 -3.97 -10.45
C ARG A 105 -28.94 -2.95 -9.40
N GLY A 106 -28.97 -1.68 -9.77
CA GLY A 106 -29.39 -0.60 -8.87
C GLY A 106 -28.35 0.51 -8.80
N LYS A 107 -28.38 1.28 -7.70
CA LYS A 107 -27.44 2.39 -7.47
C LYS A 107 -26.32 1.93 -6.55
N THR A 108 -25.13 1.71 -7.11
CA THR A 108 -23.92 1.35 -6.36
C THR A 108 -22.93 2.51 -6.18
N MET A 109 -23.25 3.69 -6.72
CA MET A 109 -22.40 4.88 -6.68
C MET A 109 -23.08 6.06 -5.96
N VAL A 110 -22.30 6.81 -5.18
CA VAL A 110 -22.71 8.02 -4.46
C VAL A 110 -21.69 9.14 -4.70
N ASP A 111 -22.15 10.29 -5.18
CA ASP A 111 -21.26 11.39 -5.59
C ASP A 111 -20.54 12.07 -4.42
N GLU A 112 -21.25 12.34 -3.31
CA GLU A 112 -20.69 12.98 -2.12
C GLU A 112 -21.45 12.53 -0.85
N LEU A 113 -20.70 12.20 0.20
CA LEU A 113 -21.19 11.90 1.55
C LEU A 113 -20.49 12.83 2.53
N LYS A 114 -21.26 13.71 3.18
CA LYS A 114 -20.76 14.73 4.09
C LYS A 114 -20.33 14.10 5.43
N VAL A 115 -19.62 14.88 6.24
CA VAL A 115 -19.32 14.55 7.64
C VAL A 115 -20.63 14.30 8.40
N ASP A 116 -20.65 13.28 9.26
CA ASP A 116 -21.78 12.86 10.09
C ASP A 116 -23.09 12.64 9.29
N SER A 117 -22.97 12.16 8.05
CA SER A 117 -24.13 11.80 7.23
C SER A 117 -24.13 10.31 6.87
N GLU A 118 -25.35 9.77 6.82
CA GLU A 118 -25.66 8.39 6.46
C GLU A 118 -26.48 8.35 5.17
N ILE A 119 -26.19 7.38 4.30
CA ILE A 119 -26.98 7.07 3.10
C ILE A 119 -27.22 5.56 3.04
N LEU A 120 -28.48 5.19 2.80
CA LEU A 120 -28.88 3.81 2.49
C LEU A 120 -28.91 3.61 0.97
N LEU A 121 -28.30 2.52 0.50
CA LEU A 121 -28.27 2.10 -0.89
C LEU A 121 -28.91 0.73 -1.06
N ASN A 122 -29.95 0.67 -1.89
CA ASN A 122 -30.62 -0.59 -2.20
C ASN A 122 -30.22 -1.02 -3.62
N PHE A 123 -29.74 -2.25 -3.74
CA PHE A 123 -29.43 -2.89 -5.01
C PHE A 123 -29.74 -4.39 -4.95
N GLU A 124 -30.00 -4.96 -6.12
CA GLU A 124 -30.12 -6.40 -6.28
C GLU A 124 -28.76 -6.97 -6.66
N ALA A 125 -28.36 -8.09 -6.08
CA ALA A 125 -27.20 -8.89 -6.49
C ALA A 125 -27.63 -10.30 -6.89
N LYS A 126 -26.95 -10.90 -7.86
CA LYS A 126 -27.21 -12.27 -8.33
C LYS A 126 -25.89 -13.03 -8.40
N SER A 127 -25.86 -14.23 -7.80
CA SER A 127 -24.78 -15.19 -8.04
C SER A 127 -25.10 -16.11 -9.22
N SER A 128 -24.08 -16.35 -10.05
CA SER A 128 -24.10 -17.36 -11.11
C SER A 128 -23.50 -18.71 -10.67
N SER A 129 -22.88 -18.77 -9.49
CA SER A 129 -22.28 -20.01 -8.98
C SER A 129 -23.33 -21.03 -8.53
N ARG A 130 -23.03 -22.32 -8.71
CA ARG A 130 -23.87 -23.43 -8.23
C ARG A 130 -23.62 -23.76 -6.76
N GLU A 131 -22.37 -23.58 -6.34
CA GLU A 131 -21.86 -23.85 -5.00
C GLU A 131 -21.52 -22.51 -4.34
N SER A 132 -21.50 -22.48 -3.00
CA SER A 132 -21.08 -21.31 -2.24
C SER A 132 -19.61 -20.99 -2.51
N VAL A 133 -19.36 -19.80 -3.05
CA VAL A 133 -18.02 -19.28 -3.36
C VAL A 133 -17.81 -17.99 -2.57
N ILE A 134 -16.57 -17.75 -2.14
CA ILE A 134 -16.19 -16.53 -1.46
C ILE A 134 -16.27 -15.37 -2.47
N THR A 135 -17.19 -14.45 -2.19
CA THR A 135 -17.33 -13.19 -2.91
C THR A 135 -16.57 -12.10 -2.19
N ARG A 136 -15.99 -11.18 -2.96
CA ARG A 136 -15.34 -9.97 -2.48
C ARG A 136 -16.22 -8.76 -2.81
N MET A 137 -16.46 -7.92 -1.81
CA MET A 137 -17.00 -6.57 -1.94
C MET A 137 -15.84 -5.57 -1.77
N ASP A 138 -15.68 -4.66 -2.73
CA ASP A 138 -14.76 -3.54 -2.65
C ASP A 138 -15.55 -2.22 -2.61
N VAL A 139 -15.21 -1.33 -1.68
CA VAL A 139 -15.76 0.03 -1.64
C VAL A 139 -14.63 1.03 -1.78
N PHE A 140 -14.66 1.80 -2.87
CA PHE A 140 -13.70 2.84 -3.17
C PHE A 140 -14.31 4.22 -2.92
N TYR A 141 -13.52 5.15 -2.37
CA TYR A 141 -13.93 6.54 -2.17
C TYR A 141 -12.73 7.48 -2.15
N HIS A 142 -12.98 8.78 -2.27
CA HIS A 142 -11.94 9.81 -2.40
C HIS A 142 -12.12 10.95 -1.39
N THR A 143 -11.03 11.58 -0.95
CA THR A 143 -11.09 12.90 -0.32
C THR A 143 -11.42 13.99 -1.35
N ILE A 144 -11.79 15.18 -0.87
CA ILE A 144 -11.86 16.40 -1.71
C ILE A 144 -10.50 16.70 -2.37
N GLU A 145 -9.39 16.30 -1.75
CA GLU A 145 -8.01 16.53 -2.22
C GLU A 145 -7.56 15.51 -3.28
N GLY A 146 -8.28 14.38 -3.43
CA GLY A 146 -8.03 13.34 -4.42
C GLY A 146 -7.29 12.11 -3.91
N ASP A 147 -7.07 11.98 -2.59
CA ASP A 147 -6.53 10.76 -1.98
C ASP A 147 -7.56 9.64 -2.06
N THR A 148 -7.10 8.42 -2.39
CA THR A 148 -7.97 7.28 -2.66
C THR A 148 -7.98 6.28 -1.50
N PHE A 149 -9.16 5.94 -1.02
CA PHE A 149 -9.39 4.96 0.05
C PHE A 149 -10.11 3.74 -0.51
N SER A 150 -9.88 2.58 0.11
CA SER A 150 -10.53 1.32 -0.26
C SER A 150 -10.78 0.46 0.97
N ILE A 151 -12.01 -0.03 1.10
CA ILE A 151 -12.43 -1.01 2.10
C ILE A 151 -12.75 -2.31 1.37
N VAL A 152 -12.29 -3.44 1.89
CA VAL A 152 -12.51 -4.77 1.31
C VAL A 152 -13.23 -5.63 2.32
N ARG A 153 -14.30 -6.30 1.91
CA ARG A 153 -15.01 -7.30 2.74
C ARG A 153 -15.23 -8.57 1.94
N ARG A 154 -15.35 -9.71 2.63
CA ARG A 154 -15.57 -11.02 1.98
C ARG A 154 -16.64 -11.82 2.70
N ASP A 155 -17.43 -12.56 1.94
CA ASP A 155 -18.47 -13.45 2.47
C ASP A 155 -18.85 -14.56 1.46
N TRP A 156 -19.61 -15.55 1.90
CA TRP A 156 -20.02 -16.69 1.08
C TRP A 156 -21.33 -16.44 0.32
N PHE A 157 -21.33 -16.71 -0.99
CA PHE A 157 -22.51 -16.59 -1.87
C PHE A 157 -22.55 -17.71 -2.93
N PRO A 158 -23.71 -18.30 -3.28
CA PRO A 158 -25.02 -18.14 -2.65
C PRO A 158 -25.05 -18.60 -1.18
N ASN A 159 -26.01 -18.06 -0.43
CA ASN A 159 -26.25 -18.30 0.99
C ASN A 159 -27.76 -18.34 1.30
N THR A 160 -28.13 -18.85 2.47
CA THR A 160 -29.52 -18.92 2.94
C THR A 160 -29.86 -17.85 3.96
N ASN A 161 -29.04 -16.81 4.05
CA ASN A 161 -29.15 -15.76 5.06
C ASN A 161 -30.29 -14.81 4.67
N GLU A 162 -31.17 -14.47 5.62
CA GLU A 162 -32.34 -13.62 5.40
C GLU A 162 -32.49 -12.65 6.58
N ASN A 163 -32.54 -11.36 6.29
CA ASN A 163 -32.48 -10.26 7.26
C ASN A 163 -31.22 -10.26 8.16
N GLU A 164 -30.14 -10.89 7.71
CA GLU A 164 -28.85 -10.93 8.41
C GLU A 164 -27.83 -9.97 7.80
N THR A 165 -26.87 -9.55 8.63
CA THR A 165 -25.72 -8.74 8.18
C THR A 165 -24.61 -9.59 7.58
N VAL A 166 -24.32 -9.34 6.31
CA VAL A 166 -23.27 -9.99 5.49
C VAL A 166 -22.07 -9.06 5.28
N PHE A 167 -20.98 -9.57 4.70
CA PHE A 167 -19.75 -8.82 4.42
C PHE A 167 -19.13 -8.14 5.66
N ARG A 168 -19.18 -8.82 6.82
CA ARG A 168 -18.73 -8.25 8.10
C ARG A 168 -17.24 -7.93 8.14
N ASN A 169 -16.37 -8.79 7.62
CA ASN A 169 -14.92 -8.72 7.79
C ASN A 169 -14.14 -8.87 6.47
N GLU A 170 -12.83 -8.58 6.48
CA GLU A 170 -11.96 -8.85 5.32
C GLU A 170 -11.75 -10.36 5.10
N VAL A 171 -11.74 -11.14 6.19
CA VAL A 171 -11.68 -12.61 6.19
C VAL A 171 -13.12 -13.13 6.22
N PRO A 172 -13.51 -14.05 5.32
CA PRO A 172 -14.86 -14.62 5.32
C PRO A 172 -15.09 -15.49 6.57
N PRO A 173 -16.34 -15.59 7.07
CA PRO A 173 -16.64 -16.42 8.23
C PRO A 173 -16.30 -17.89 7.96
N GLY A 174 -15.72 -18.56 8.96
CA GLY A 174 -15.30 -19.96 8.88
C GLY A 174 -13.93 -20.21 8.24
N GLU A 175 -13.20 -19.18 7.79
CA GLU A 175 -11.85 -19.35 7.20
C GLU A 175 -10.74 -18.57 7.91
N GLU A 176 -10.92 -18.35 9.22
CA GLU A 176 -9.99 -17.63 10.10
C GLU A 176 -8.57 -18.26 10.08
N ASP A 177 -8.47 -19.59 10.04
CA ASP A 177 -7.21 -20.33 9.92
C ASP A 177 -6.37 -19.95 8.69
N LYS A 178 -6.99 -19.41 7.64
CA LYS A 178 -6.32 -18.96 6.41
C LYS A 178 -6.29 -17.44 6.25
N ALA A 179 -6.48 -16.66 7.31
CA ALA A 179 -6.39 -15.19 7.28
C ALA A 179 -5.13 -14.64 6.55
N ASN A 180 -4.01 -15.37 6.61
CA ASN A 180 -2.77 -15.04 5.89
C ASN A 180 -2.88 -15.01 4.35
N LEU A 181 -3.91 -15.63 3.75
CA LEU A 181 -4.21 -15.51 2.32
C LEU A 181 -4.92 -14.18 1.99
N TYR A 182 -5.66 -13.63 2.95
CA TYR A 182 -6.53 -12.46 2.76
C TYR A 182 -5.87 -11.14 3.18
N ASN A 183 -4.91 -11.21 4.12
CA ASN A 183 -4.10 -10.08 4.53
C ASN A 183 -3.41 -9.40 3.34
N ARG A 184 -3.59 -8.08 3.22
CA ARG A 184 -2.88 -7.24 2.25
C ARG A 184 -1.37 -7.33 2.49
N LYS A 185 -0.65 -8.05 1.64
CA LYS A 185 0.81 -7.98 1.58
C LYS A 185 1.19 -6.60 1.04
N GLU A 186 1.98 -5.84 1.80
CA GLU A 186 2.65 -4.65 1.28
C GLU A 186 3.60 -5.08 0.16
N VAL A 187 3.18 -4.88 -1.09
CA VAL A 187 3.97 -5.34 -2.26
C VAL A 187 5.20 -4.45 -2.47
N MET A 188 5.15 -3.18 -2.07
CA MET A 188 6.20 -2.18 -2.23
C MET A 188 6.27 -1.28 -0.99
N SER A 189 7.41 -1.29 -0.31
CA SER A 189 7.75 -0.37 0.79
C SER A 189 8.80 0.68 0.41
N ASP A 190 9.27 0.67 -0.84
CA ASP A 190 10.25 1.62 -1.38
C ASP A 190 9.58 2.95 -1.78
N ASP A 191 10.20 4.07 -1.39
CA ASP A 191 9.81 5.41 -1.82
C ASP A 191 9.69 5.49 -3.35
N PHE A 192 8.52 5.85 -3.88
CA PHE A 192 8.33 6.04 -5.34
C PHE A 192 9.27 7.08 -5.97
N HIS A 193 9.90 7.96 -5.16
CA HIS A 193 10.72 9.07 -5.62
C HIS A 193 11.99 9.25 -4.78
N ILE A 194 13.13 9.41 -5.45
CA ILE A 194 14.41 9.75 -4.84
C ILE A 194 14.69 11.25 -5.05
N ILE A 195 15.07 11.94 -3.98
CA ILE A 195 15.50 13.34 -4.04
C ILE A 195 16.98 13.40 -4.41
N CYS A 196 17.28 14.16 -5.47
CA CYS A 196 18.64 14.39 -5.91
C CYS A 196 19.45 15.23 -4.90
N ARG A 197 20.43 14.62 -4.22
CA ARG A 197 21.36 15.29 -3.28
C ARG A 197 22.14 16.48 -3.86
N LYS A 198 22.20 16.66 -5.19
CA LYS A 198 22.94 17.74 -5.86
C LYS A 198 22.07 18.94 -6.26
N CYS A 199 20.76 18.74 -6.48
CA CYS A 199 19.91 19.79 -7.06
C CYS A 199 18.43 19.75 -6.60
N ASP A 200 18.15 18.97 -5.56
CA ASP A 200 16.85 18.76 -4.89
C ASP A 200 15.68 18.41 -5.83
N ALA A 201 16.00 17.92 -7.02
CA ALA A 201 15.00 17.42 -7.95
C ALA A 201 14.48 16.08 -7.46
N ARG A 202 13.16 15.98 -7.28
CA ARG A 202 12.46 14.70 -7.20
C ARG A 202 12.59 13.99 -8.55
N SER A 203 12.99 12.72 -8.50
CA SER A 203 13.08 11.82 -9.65
C SER A 203 12.41 10.51 -9.24
N PRO A 204 11.70 9.79 -10.12
CA PRO A 204 11.13 8.49 -9.75
C PRO A 204 12.24 7.52 -9.35
N ALA A 205 11.99 6.63 -8.37
CA ALA A 205 13.05 5.84 -7.75
C ALA A 205 13.76 4.87 -8.71
N ASN A 206 13.11 4.45 -9.80
CA ASN A 206 13.71 3.65 -10.86
C ASN A 206 14.81 4.39 -11.66
N PHE A 207 14.97 5.71 -11.50
CA PHE A 207 15.96 6.50 -12.23
C PHE A 207 17.32 6.47 -11.54
N ARG A 208 18.31 5.87 -12.21
CA ARG A 208 19.70 5.83 -11.73
C ARG A 208 20.44 7.17 -11.85
N ILE A 209 19.95 8.10 -12.69
CA ILE A 209 20.56 9.39 -13.00
C ILE A 209 19.49 10.47 -12.88
N CYS A 210 19.83 11.59 -12.22
CA CYS A 210 18.97 12.75 -12.11
C CYS A 210 18.83 13.44 -13.47
N GLY A 211 17.64 13.40 -14.08
CA GLY A 211 17.37 14.06 -15.37
C GLY A 211 17.60 15.58 -15.40
N LYS A 212 17.69 16.24 -14.24
CA LYS A 212 17.94 17.70 -14.14
C LYS A 212 19.42 18.09 -14.12
N CYS A 213 20.30 17.26 -13.56
CA CYS A 213 21.71 17.65 -13.34
C CYS A 213 22.76 16.54 -13.60
N GLY A 214 22.34 15.39 -14.13
CA GLY A 214 23.21 14.27 -14.47
C GLY A 214 23.84 13.55 -13.28
N SER A 215 23.55 13.94 -12.04
CA SER A 215 24.10 13.26 -10.87
C SER A 215 23.52 11.86 -10.70
N ARG A 216 24.34 10.94 -10.20
CA ARG A 216 23.91 9.57 -9.90
C ARG A 216 23.01 9.54 -8.67
N LEU A 217 21.81 8.97 -8.81
CA LEU A 217 20.83 8.81 -7.75
C LEU A 217 20.97 7.45 -7.05
N GLN A 218 21.13 6.37 -7.85
CA GLN A 218 21.31 5.01 -7.35
C GLN A 218 22.63 4.39 -7.81
N LYS A 219 23.21 3.53 -6.97
CA LYS A 219 24.24 2.58 -7.39
C LYS A 219 23.60 1.49 -8.27
N ARG A 220 24.38 0.89 -9.16
CA ARG A 220 23.90 -0.17 -10.06
C ARG A 220 23.96 -1.50 -9.30
N THR A 221 22.82 -2.00 -8.84
CA THR A 221 22.68 -3.27 -8.09
C THR A 221 22.89 -4.50 -8.98
N ASP A 222 22.48 -4.40 -10.25
CA ASP A 222 22.70 -5.36 -11.35
C ASP A 222 24.17 -5.54 -11.78
N ARG A 223 25.10 -4.81 -11.16
CA ARG A 223 26.52 -5.21 -11.07
C ARG A 223 26.90 -5.48 -9.61
N ALA A 224 26.25 -6.47 -9.03
CA ALA A 224 26.87 -7.24 -7.95
C ALA A 224 28.25 -7.72 -8.44
N GLN A 225 29.25 -7.71 -7.56
CA GLN A 225 30.62 -8.12 -7.90
C GLN A 225 30.76 -9.63 -8.18
N ASN A 226 29.64 -10.36 -8.11
CA ASN A 226 29.53 -11.80 -8.35
C ASN A 226 28.95 -12.09 -9.74
N TRP A 227 29.67 -11.71 -10.80
CA TRP A 227 29.43 -12.29 -12.13
C TRP A 227 29.92 -13.73 -12.14
N GLY A 228 29.14 -14.65 -11.56
CA GLY A 228 29.46 -16.08 -11.48
C GLY A 228 29.14 -16.78 -10.15
N SER A 229 28.13 -16.37 -9.38
CA SER A 229 27.61 -17.20 -8.29
C SER A 229 26.08 -17.18 -8.23
N ASN A 230 25.44 -18.31 -8.54
CA ASN A 230 23.99 -18.54 -8.37
C ASN A 230 23.60 -18.73 -6.88
N LEU A 231 24.33 -18.06 -5.97
CA LEU A 231 24.29 -18.33 -4.52
C LEU A 231 23.10 -17.66 -3.78
N LYS A 232 22.22 -16.96 -4.51
CA LYS A 232 21.09 -16.20 -3.94
C LYS A 232 19.74 -16.42 -4.64
N GLU A 233 19.68 -17.22 -5.70
CA GLU A 233 18.40 -17.68 -6.22
C GLU A 233 17.94 -18.86 -5.36
N THR A 234 16.94 -18.64 -4.51
CA THR A 234 16.34 -19.66 -3.62
C THR A 234 15.61 -20.77 -4.37
N THR A 235 15.55 -20.68 -5.70
CA THR A 235 15.00 -21.66 -6.64
C THR A 235 16.07 -22.40 -7.43
N GLY A 236 17.35 -22.02 -7.31
CA GLY A 236 18.46 -22.65 -8.00
C GLY A 236 18.92 -23.93 -7.30
N VAL A 237 18.64 -25.10 -7.88
CA VAL A 237 19.26 -26.36 -7.46
C VAL A 237 20.77 -26.23 -7.64
N GLN A 238 21.54 -26.28 -6.55
CA GLN A 238 23.00 -26.22 -6.65
C GLN A 238 23.51 -27.46 -7.37
N ASP A 239 24.19 -27.26 -8.50
CA ASP A 239 24.81 -28.35 -9.24
C ASP A 239 25.83 -29.07 -8.35
N ASN A 240 25.62 -30.36 -8.10
CA ASN A 240 26.55 -31.20 -7.32
C ASN A 240 27.98 -31.14 -7.89
N ARG A 241 28.11 -30.92 -9.20
CA ARG A 241 29.38 -30.69 -9.89
C ARG A 241 30.07 -29.40 -9.45
N GLU A 242 29.33 -28.31 -9.22
CA GLU A 242 29.92 -27.05 -8.74
C GLU A 242 30.42 -27.21 -7.30
N ILE A 243 29.62 -27.86 -6.44
CA ILE A 243 30.00 -28.18 -5.05
C ILE A 243 31.29 -29.02 -5.02
N LEU A 244 31.40 -30.03 -5.87
CA LEU A 244 32.62 -30.84 -6.02
C LEU A 244 33.83 -29.99 -6.43
N MET A 245 33.67 -29.14 -7.45
CA MET A 245 34.75 -28.26 -7.92
C MET A 245 35.18 -27.23 -6.86
N GLN A 246 34.26 -26.70 -6.05
CA GLN A 246 34.60 -25.83 -4.92
C GLN A 246 35.38 -26.57 -3.83
N LYS A 247 35.01 -27.82 -3.50
CA LYS A 247 35.75 -28.66 -2.54
C LYS A 247 37.16 -28.98 -3.03
N LEU A 248 37.32 -29.31 -4.32
CA LEU A 248 38.63 -29.58 -4.92
C LEU A 248 39.55 -28.34 -4.95
N ARG A 249 39.01 -27.14 -5.24
CA ARG A 249 39.78 -25.88 -5.14
C ARG A 249 40.24 -25.62 -3.71
N LYS A 250 39.36 -25.77 -2.71
CA LYS A 250 39.73 -25.61 -1.30
C LYS A 250 40.81 -26.59 -0.82
N LEU A 251 40.79 -27.84 -1.29
CA LEU A 251 41.91 -28.77 -1.02
C LEU A 251 43.22 -28.30 -1.64
N GLY A 252 43.18 -27.78 -2.87
CA GLY A 252 44.36 -27.17 -3.52
C GLY A 252 44.91 -26.01 -2.68
N GLU A 253 44.07 -25.05 -2.32
CA GLU A 253 44.45 -23.91 -1.48
C GLU A 253 45.04 -24.33 -0.11
N LEU A 254 44.55 -25.43 0.48
CA LEU A 254 45.07 -25.94 1.76
C LEU A 254 46.45 -26.60 1.59
N LYS A 255 46.68 -27.29 0.46
CA LYS A 255 48.01 -27.80 0.10
C LYS A 255 48.98 -26.65 -0.18
N ASP A 256 48.57 -25.67 -0.97
CA ASP A 256 49.41 -24.53 -1.35
C ASP A 256 49.79 -23.65 -0.13
N LYS A 257 48.96 -23.68 0.93
CA LYS A 257 49.24 -23.06 2.25
C LYS A 257 50.07 -23.95 3.18
N GLY A 258 50.49 -25.14 2.76
CA GLY A 258 51.27 -26.09 3.56
C GLY A 258 50.50 -26.72 4.73
N MET A 259 49.17 -26.70 4.71
CA MET A 259 48.33 -27.24 5.80
C MET A 259 47.93 -28.71 5.64
N LEU A 260 48.37 -29.35 4.55
CA LEU A 260 48.17 -30.77 4.25
C LEU A 260 49.48 -31.33 3.70
N SER A 261 49.88 -32.52 4.17
CA SER A 261 50.93 -33.30 3.51
C SER A 261 50.47 -33.84 2.15
N ASP A 262 51.41 -34.24 1.29
CA ASP A 262 51.11 -34.82 -0.02
C ASP A 262 50.24 -36.08 0.07
N ASP A 263 50.51 -36.93 1.07
CA ASP A 263 49.75 -38.16 1.31
C ASP A 263 48.31 -37.86 1.75
N GLU A 264 48.13 -36.94 2.71
CA GLU A 264 46.80 -36.50 3.16
C GLU A 264 46.00 -35.83 2.03
N PHE A 265 46.66 -35.00 1.20
CA PHE A 265 46.03 -34.39 0.03
C PHE A 265 45.58 -35.46 -0.98
N SER A 266 46.40 -36.48 -1.25
CA SER A 266 46.05 -37.58 -2.16
C SER A 266 44.87 -38.42 -1.63
N ALA A 267 44.85 -38.69 -0.33
CA ALA A 267 43.77 -39.40 0.36
C ALA A 267 42.47 -38.59 0.41
N ALA A 268 42.55 -37.28 0.63
CA ALA A 268 41.39 -36.39 0.61
C ALA A 268 40.81 -36.22 -0.81
N LYS A 269 41.67 -36.06 -1.82
CA LYS A 269 41.28 -35.95 -3.23
C LYS A 269 40.60 -37.22 -3.74
N SER A 270 41.12 -38.40 -3.40
CA SER A 270 40.52 -39.68 -3.79
C SER A 270 39.20 -39.98 -3.06
N LYS A 271 38.97 -39.44 -1.85
CA LYS A 271 37.67 -39.50 -1.16
C LYS A 271 36.60 -38.57 -1.77
N LEU A 272 36.99 -37.44 -2.38
CA LEU A 272 36.05 -36.53 -3.03
C LEU A 272 35.65 -36.94 -4.46
N LEU A 273 36.43 -37.81 -5.11
CA LEU A 273 36.20 -38.27 -6.49
C LEU A 273 35.48 -39.63 -6.57
N LYS A 274 34.94 -40.11 -5.44
CA LYS A 274 34.03 -41.27 -5.34
C LYS A 274 32.59 -40.79 -5.22
#